data_AF-A0A7R9SV11-F1
#
_entry.id   AF-A0A7R9SV11-F1
#
_cell.length_a   1.000
_cell.length_b   1.000
_cell.length_c   1.000
_cell.angle_alpha   90.00
_cell.angle_beta   90.00
_cell.angle_gamma   90.00
#
_symmetry.space_group_name_H-M   'P 1'
#
loop_
_entity.id
_entity.type
_entity.pdbx_description
1 polymer ?
#
loop_
_entity_poly.entity_id
_entity_poly.type
_entity_poly.pdbx_seq_one_letter_code
_entity_poly.pdbx_strand_id
1 'polypeptide(L)'
;MGRGKNGSKRKSSKPANGQESKSGADLDVERAEQLLGATAMPADVNPNDAAVFYQIISSASWEEVEGKIQQVLELGLLSEGLLLAGFSILDKAQALNEDPRTVISVSNVCKRLTALLQEMKASPVLRLVDEWTKVLEADSGSHAEGAVKDKMKLVFEDGRVCTKESFEPEIKAILQMMEDQNIQFEDSVRVFELSQESMSIRQKAEIEESRRQRTQAVQNVTLLKDLAVACVVDTVE
;
A
#
# COMPACT_ATOMS: atom_id res chain seq x y z
N MET A 1 -59.54 -32.10 58.95
CA MET A 1 -58.84 -30.98 59.62
C MET A 1 -57.35 -31.16 59.39
N GLY A 2 -56.71 -30.28 58.61
CA GLY A 2 -55.26 -30.31 58.36
C GLY A 2 -54.72 -28.90 58.20
N ARG A 3 -53.95 -28.44 59.18
CA ARG A 3 -53.01 -27.30 59.12
C ARG A 3 -51.62 -27.93 58.92
N GLY A 4 -50.67 -27.49 58.11
CA GLY A 4 -50.41 -26.24 57.40
C GLY A 4 -48.91 -25.92 57.59
N LYS A 5 -48.16 -25.62 56.52
CA LYS A 5 -47.18 -24.51 56.40
C LYS A 5 -46.36 -24.58 55.12
N ASN A 6 -46.26 -23.40 54.50
CA ASN A 6 -45.57 -23.03 53.28
C ASN A 6 -44.04 -22.98 53.43
N GLY A 7 -43.34 -23.19 52.32
CA GLY A 7 -42.08 -22.51 52.04
C GLY A 7 -41.05 -23.36 51.29
N SER A 8 -40.97 -23.25 49.96
CA SER A 8 -39.68 -22.97 49.31
C SER A 8 -39.83 -22.62 47.83
N LYS A 9 -39.15 -21.53 47.47
CA LYS A 9 -39.18 -20.83 46.19
C LYS A 9 -38.44 -21.61 45.09
N ARG A 10 -39.07 -21.72 43.93
CA ARG A 10 -38.39 -21.85 42.62
C ARG A 10 -38.13 -20.45 42.06
N LYS A 11 -36.91 -20.17 41.61
CA LYS A 11 -36.63 -19.24 40.50
C LYS A 11 -35.21 -19.43 39.95
N SER A 12 -35.16 -20.08 38.79
CA SER A 12 -34.38 -19.71 37.60
C SER A 12 -33.04 -18.99 37.84
N SER A 13 -31.94 -19.75 37.68
CA SER A 13 -30.60 -19.26 37.43
C SER A 13 -30.50 -18.65 36.03
N LYS A 14 -30.32 -17.33 35.99
CA LYS A 14 -29.78 -16.57 34.86
C LYS A 14 -28.30 -16.36 35.18
N PRO A 15 -27.32 -16.69 34.31
CA PRO A 15 -26.01 -16.09 34.46
C PRO A 15 -26.07 -14.69 33.86
N ALA A 16 -25.68 -13.73 34.68
CA ALA A 16 -25.47 -12.35 34.30
C ALA A 16 -24.23 -12.24 33.42
N ASN A 17 -24.37 -11.37 32.43
CA ASN A 17 -23.33 -10.73 31.65
C ASN A 17 -22.16 -10.28 32.54
N GLY A 18 -20.95 -10.72 32.19
CA GLY A 18 -19.69 -10.29 32.78
C GLY A 18 -18.66 -10.23 31.66
N GLN A 19 -18.41 -9.02 31.18
CA GLN A 19 -17.51 -8.68 30.09
C GLN A 19 -16.12 -9.26 30.32
N GLU A 20 -15.71 -10.16 29.42
CA GLU A 20 -14.30 -10.45 29.17
C GLU A 20 -13.83 -9.58 27.99
N SER A 21 -12.99 -8.61 28.30
CA SER A 21 -12.20 -7.87 27.33
C SER A 21 -11.19 -8.80 26.67
N LYS A 22 -11.30 -9.05 25.35
CA LYS A 22 -10.20 -9.54 24.49
C LYS A 22 -10.32 -9.00 23.06
N SER A 23 -9.19 -8.44 22.60
CA SER A 23 -8.65 -8.34 21.24
C SER A 23 -9.50 -7.80 20.08
N GLY A 24 -9.10 -6.62 19.59
CA GLY A 24 -8.64 -6.40 18.21
C GLY A 24 -9.48 -6.91 17.03
N ALA A 25 -10.07 -5.96 16.30
CA ALA A 25 -10.33 -6.03 14.85
C ALA A 25 -11.08 -7.27 14.34
N ASP A 26 -12.18 -7.67 14.99
CA ASP A 26 -13.23 -8.40 14.27
C ASP A 26 -13.75 -7.45 13.17
N LEU A 27 -13.33 -7.70 11.94
CA LEU A 27 -13.90 -7.08 10.75
C LEU A 27 -15.37 -7.50 10.71
N ASP A 28 -16.30 -6.55 10.65
CA ASP A 28 -17.74 -6.83 10.42
C ASP A 28 -17.94 -7.27 8.95
N VAL A 29 -17.38 -8.42 8.62
CA VAL A 29 -17.26 -9.02 7.27
C VAL A 29 -18.64 -9.28 6.64
N GLU A 30 -19.59 -9.81 7.42
CA GLU A 30 -20.94 -10.11 6.93
C GLU A 30 -21.71 -8.86 6.47
N ARG A 31 -21.37 -7.69 7.00
CA ARG A 31 -22.06 -6.42 6.68
C ARG A 31 -21.52 -5.80 5.39
N ALA A 32 -20.21 -5.93 5.14
CA ALA A 32 -19.59 -5.49 3.89
C ALA A 32 -20.08 -6.32 2.69
N GLU A 33 -20.23 -7.64 2.84
CA GLU A 33 -20.76 -8.53 1.78
C GLU A 33 -22.20 -8.18 1.39
N GLN A 34 -23.09 -7.94 2.37
CA GLN A 34 -24.50 -7.65 2.12
C GLN A 34 -24.75 -6.27 1.48
N LEU A 35 -23.93 -5.26 1.81
CA LEU A 35 -24.11 -3.90 1.28
C LEU A 35 -23.43 -3.69 -0.08
N LEU A 36 -22.29 -4.36 -0.31
CA LEU A 36 -21.53 -4.22 -1.56
C LEU A 36 -22.00 -5.18 -2.67
N GLY A 37 -22.55 -6.36 -2.33
CA GLY A 37 -23.13 -7.29 -3.30
C GLY A 37 -24.46 -6.84 -3.92
N ALA A 38 -25.13 -5.84 -3.33
CA ALA A 38 -26.46 -5.37 -3.75
C ALA A 38 -26.43 -4.23 -4.80
N THR A 39 -25.26 -3.65 -5.10
CA THR A 39 -25.13 -2.52 -6.04
C THR A 39 -24.28 -2.90 -7.25
N ALA A 40 -24.81 -2.66 -8.45
CA ALA A 40 -24.10 -2.94 -9.70
C ALA A 40 -22.73 -2.27 -9.72
N MET A 41 -21.70 -3.00 -10.16
CA MET A 41 -20.38 -2.42 -10.38
C MET A 41 -20.39 -1.44 -11.56
N PRO A 42 -19.51 -0.43 -11.56
CA PRO A 42 -19.25 0.39 -12.74
C PRO A 42 -18.98 -0.47 -13.99
N ALA A 43 -19.38 0.00 -15.17
CA ALA A 43 -19.34 -0.78 -16.41
C ALA A 43 -17.92 -1.16 -16.88
N ASP A 44 -16.92 -0.45 -16.36
CA ASP A 44 -15.48 -0.63 -16.58
C ASP A 44 -14.84 -1.65 -15.63
N VAL A 45 -15.56 -2.14 -14.61
CA VAL A 45 -15.08 -3.17 -13.69
C VAL A 45 -15.49 -4.56 -14.18
N ASN A 46 -14.51 -5.43 -14.39
CA ASN A 46 -14.76 -6.83 -14.73
C ASN A 46 -15.37 -7.59 -13.52
N PRO A 47 -16.48 -8.31 -13.69
CA PRO A 47 -17.11 -9.08 -12.61
C PRO A 47 -16.19 -10.12 -11.95
N ASN A 48 -15.25 -10.70 -12.71
CA ASN A 48 -14.31 -11.68 -12.16
C ASN A 48 -13.29 -11.01 -11.22
N ASP A 49 -12.79 -9.83 -11.59
CA ASP A 49 -11.86 -9.04 -10.77
C ASP A 49 -12.56 -8.56 -9.49
N ALA A 50 -13.81 -8.12 -9.59
CA ALA A 50 -14.61 -7.78 -8.42
C ALA A 50 -14.82 -8.98 -7.49
N ALA A 51 -15.16 -10.16 -8.04
CA ALA A 51 -15.34 -11.38 -7.25
C ALA A 51 -14.05 -11.79 -6.51
N VAL A 52 -12.90 -11.69 -7.17
CA VAL A 52 -11.60 -11.97 -6.54
C VAL A 52 -11.33 -10.96 -5.42
N PHE A 53 -11.58 -9.67 -5.64
CA PHE A 53 -11.39 -8.66 -4.59
C PHE A 53 -12.32 -8.90 -3.39
N TYR A 54 -13.58 -9.27 -3.64
CA TYR A 54 -14.53 -9.64 -2.58
C TYR A 54 -14.03 -10.80 -1.74
N GLN A 55 -13.48 -11.84 -2.37
CA GLN A 55 -12.91 -12.96 -1.65
C GLN A 55 -11.75 -12.56 -0.74
N ILE A 56 -10.93 -11.57 -1.14
CA ILE A 56 -9.84 -11.06 -0.31
C ILE A 56 -10.39 -10.35 0.93
N ILE A 57 -11.35 -9.43 0.74
CA ILE A 57 -11.90 -8.62 1.84
C ILE A 57 -12.89 -9.39 2.74
N SER A 58 -13.38 -10.56 2.30
CA SER A 58 -14.22 -11.45 3.11
C SER A 58 -13.45 -12.31 4.11
N SER A 59 -12.19 -11.99 4.35
CA SER A 59 -11.32 -12.72 5.29
C SER A 59 -11.53 -12.24 6.73
N ALA A 60 -11.45 -13.16 7.69
CA ALA A 60 -11.70 -12.85 9.10
C ALA A 60 -10.51 -12.17 9.78
N SER A 61 -9.30 -12.30 9.22
CA SER A 61 -8.07 -11.68 9.74
C SER A 61 -7.15 -11.18 8.64
N TRP A 62 -6.19 -10.35 9.01
CA TRP A 62 -5.16 -9.86 8.08
C TRP A 62 -4.24 -10.98 7.58
N GLU A 63 -3.96 -12.00 8.40
CA GLU A 63 -3.20 -13.18 7.98
C GLU A 63 -3.91 -13.95 6.86
N GLU A 64 -5.25 -14.08 6.94
CA GLU A 64 -6.04 -14.69 5.88
C GLU A 64 -6.07 -13.81 4.62
N VAL A 65 -6.14 -12.48 4.78
CA VAL A 65 -6.02 -11.52 3.67
C VAL A 65 -4.69 -11.74 2.93
N GLU A 66 -3.55 -11.73 3.63
CA GLU A 66 -2.24 -11.96 3.01
C GLU A 66 -2.15 -13.34 2.36
N GLY A 67 -2.72 -14.38 2.98
CA GLY A 67 -2.80 -15.72 2.40
C GLY A 67 -3.57 -15.75 1.07
N LYS A 68 -4.69 -15.04 0.97
CA LYS A 68 -5.47 -14.94 -0.27
C LYS A 68 -4.79 -14.05 -1.32
N ILE A 69 -4.14 -12.97 -0.90
CA ILE A 69 -3.32 -12.13 -1.78
C ILE A 69 -2.19 -12.96 -2.40
N GLN A 70 -1.54 -13.80 -1.61
CA GLN A 70 -0.50 -14.72 -2.09
C GLN A 70 -1.04 -15.73 -3.11
N GLN A 71 -2.24 -16.28 -2.89
CA GLN A 71 -2.90 -17.15 -3.87
C GLN A 71 -3.22 -16.40 -5.18
N VAL A 72 -3.67 -15.15 -5.09
CA VAL A 72 -3.91 -14.30 -6.27
C VAL A 72 -2.62 -14.05 -7.07
N LEU A 73 -1.48 -13.88 -6.38
CA LEU A 73 -0.17 -13.79 -7.02
C LEU A 73 0.23 -15.10 -7.71
N GLU A 74 0.13 -16.23 -7.02
CA GLU A 74 0.50 -17.55 -7.53
C GLU A 74 -0.35 -17.96 -8.75
N LEU A 75 -1.61 -17.56 -8.77
CA LEU A 75 -2.53 -17.79 -9.88
C LEU A 75 -2.42 -16.75 -11.01
N GLY A 76 -1.56 -15.73 -10.86
CA GLY A 76 -1.38 -14.67 -11.86
C GLY A 76 -2.60 -13.77 -12.05
N LEU A 77 -3.45 -13.65 -11.02
CA LEU A 77 -4.70 -12.90 -11.07
C LEU A 77 -4.54 -11.44 -10.60
N LEU A 78 -3.36 -11.04 -10.12
CA LEU A 78 -3.08 -9.66 -9.74
C LEU A 78 -2.94 -8.79 -11.00
N SER A 79 -3.95 -7.94 -11.25
CA SER A 79 -4.07 -7.11 -12.45
C SER A 79 -4.47 -5.65 -12.12
N GLU A 80 -4.39 -4.76 -13.11
CA GLU A 80 -4.96 -3.40 -12.98
C GLU A 80 -6.48 -3.44 -12.80
N GLY A 81 -7.16 -4.40 -13.44
CA GLY A 81 -8.60 -4.60 -13.30
C GLY A 81 -9.00 -4.98 -11.87
N LEU A 82 -8.19 -5.80 -11.19
CA LEU A 82 -8.37 -6.12 -9.77
C LEU A 82 -8.22 -4.90 -8.87
N LEU A 83 -7.26 -4.02 -9.15
CA LEU A 83 -7.12 -2.75 -8.42
C LEU A 83 -8.28 -1.79 -8.67
N LEU A 84 -8.70 -1.66 -9.94
CA LEU A 84 -9.84 -0.82 -10.32
C LEU A 84 -11.12 -1.28 -9.61
N ALA A 85 -11.34 -2.59 -9.51
CA ALA A 85 -12.43 -3.17 -8.74
C ALA A 85 -12.34 -2.80 -7.25
N GLY A 86 -11.13 -2.91 -6.66
CA GLY A 86 -10.89 -2.56 -5.26
C GLY A 86 -11.14 -1.08 -4.93
N PHE A 87 -10.66 -0.17 -5.78
CA PHE A 87 -10.93 1.26 -5.62
C PHE A 87 -12.40 1.62 -5.84
N SER A 88 -13.06 0.98 -6.81
CA SER A 88 -14.51 1.15 -7.00
C SER A 88 -15.32 0.72 -5.77
N ILE A 89 -14.88 -0.33 -5.08
CA ILE A 89 -15.49 -0.80 -3.83
C ILE A 89 -15.20 0.18 -2.69
N LEU A 90 -13.98 0.72 -2.61
CA LEU A 90 -13.60 1.72 -1.61
C LEU A 90 -14.42 3.02 -1.76
N ASP A 91 -14.55 3.53 -2.97
CA ASP A 91 -15.33 4.75 -3.27
C ASP A 91 -16.80 4.57 -2.89
N LYS A 92 -17.37 3.38 -3.15
CA LYS A 92 -18.73 3.04 -2.72
C LYS A 92 -18.86 3.00 -1.21
N ALA A 93 -17.92 2.37 -0.50
CA ALA A 93 -17.96 2.30 0.96
C ALA A 93 -17.89 3.69 1.59
N GLN A 94 -17.09 4.60 1.00
CA GLN A 94 -17.05 6.00 1.41
C GLN A 94 -18.36 6.74 1.10
N ALA A 95 -18.93 6.57 -0.09
CA ALA A 95 -20.18 7.20 -0.49
C ALA A 95 -21.38 6.79 0.38
N LEU A 96 -21.38 5.53 0.86
CA LEU A 96 -22.42 4.99 1.74
C LEU A 96 -22.22 5.35 3.22
N ASN A 97 -21.15 6.08 3.58
CA ASN A 97 -20.76 6.35 4.96
C ASN A 97 -20.67 5.08 5.82
N GLU A 98 -20.03 4.04 5.28
CA GLU A 98 -19.76 2.80 6.01
C GLU A 98 -18.86 3.05 7.23
N ASP A 99 -18.80 2.05 8.12
CA ASP A 99 -17.91 2.11 9.29
C ASP A 99 -16.48 2.51 8.86
N PRO A 100 -15.89 3.56 9.45
CA PRO A 100 -14.51 3.97 9.18
C PRO A 100 -13.51 2.82 9.26
N ARG A 101 -13.74 1.81 10.12
CA ARG A 101 -12.90 0.61 10.21
C ARG A 101 -12.95 -0.21 8.93
N THR A 102 -14.13 -0.40 8.34
CA THR A 102 -14.32 -1.10 7.07
C THR A 102 -13.63 -0.34 5.94
N VAL A 103 -13.80 0.98 5.88
CA VAL A 103 -13.14 1.83 4.87
C VAL A 103 -11.61 1.75 4.97
N ILE A 104 -11.07 1.80 6.19
CA ILE A 104 -9.62 1.66 6.43
C ILE A 104 -9.12 0.28 6.00
N SER A 105 -9.85 -0.79 6.32
CA SER A 105 -9.46 -2.15 5.96
C SER A 105 -9.44 -2.36 4.44
N VAL A 106 -10.49 -1.93 3.73
CA VAL A 106 -10.53 -1.97 2.26
C VAL A 106 -9.40 -1.13 1.66
N SER A 107 -9.15 0.06 2.22
CA SER A 107 -8.03 0.92 1.80
C SER A 107 -6.67 0.24 1.97
N ASN A 108 -6.45 -0.47 3.07
CA ASN A 108 -5.20 -1.19 3.33
C ASN A 108 -4.99 -2.35 2.35
N VAL A 109 -6.05 -3.08 2.00
CA VAL A 109 -5.99 -4.12 0.96
C VAL A 109 -5.64 -3.52 -0.41
N CYS A 110 -6.27 -2.42 -0.82
CA CYS A 110 -5.94 -1.73 -2.07
C CYS A 110 -4.48 -1.26 -2.10
N LYS A 111 -3.97 -0.69 -1.01
CA LYS A 111 -2.55 -0.28 -0.90
C LYS A 111 -1.62 -1.47 -1.05
N ARG A 112 -1.92 -2.59 -0.40
CA ARG A 112 -1.12 -3.81 -0.47
C ARG A 112 -1.06 -4.38 -1.89
N LEU A 113 -2.22 -4.54 -2.54
CA LEU A 113 -2.30 -5.00 -3.92
C LEU A 113 -1.59 -4.04 -4.89
N THR A 114 -1.66 -2.73 -4.63
CA THR A 114 -0.97 -1.72 -5.45
C THR A 114 0.54 -1.89 -5.36
N ALA A 115 1.08 -2.04 -4.14
CA ALA A 115 2.51 -2.27 -3.94
C ALA A 115 2.99 -3.55 -4.64
N LEU A 116 2.22 -4.64 -4.53
CA LEU A 116 2.55 -5.92 -5.17
C LEU A 116 2.47 -5.83 -6.71
N LEU A 117 1.47 -5.15 -7.26
CA LEU A 117 1.35 -4.98 -8.71
C LEU A 117 2.51 -4.13 -9.24
N GLN A 118 2.94 -3.11 -8.49
CA GLN A 118 4.13 -2.32 -8.80
C GLN A 118 5.41 -3.16 -8.74
N GLU A 119 5.54 -4.06 -7.76
CA GLU A 119 6.68 -4.97 -7.63
C GLU A 119 6.77 -5.99 -8.79
N MET A 120 5.62 -6.57 -9.18
CA MET A 120 5.55 -7.48 -10.33
C MET A 120 5.85 -6.77 -11.66
N LYS A 121 5.43 -5.50 -11.77
CA LYS A 121 5.70 -4.65 -12.94
C LYS A 121 7.04 -3.91 -12.84
N ALA A 122 7.77 -4.05 -11.73
CA ALA A 122 9.02 -3.35 -11.54
C ALA A 122 10.01 -3.88 -12.57
N SER A 123 10.31 -3.02 -13.55
CA SER A 123 11.40 -3.25 -14.48
C SER A 123 12.69 -3.61 -13.71
N PRO A 124 13.58 -4.44 -14.28
CA PRO A 124 14.92 -4.63 -13.75
C PRO A 124 15.62 -3.32 -13.37
N VAL A 125 15.37 -2.24 -14.10
CA VAL A 125 15.89 -0.89 -13.79
C VAL A 125 15.37 -0.38 -12.46
N LEU A 126 14.07 -0.49 -12.19
CA LEU A 126 13.48 0.00 -10.94
C LEU A 126 14.04 -0.76 -9.73
N ARG A 127 14.31 -2.06 -9.87
CA ARG A 127 14.95 -2.87 -8.82
C ARG A 127 16.39 -2.44 -8.55
N LEU A 128 17.15 -2.16 -9.61
CA LEU A 128 18.51 -1.63 -9.48
C LEU A 128 18.53 -0.24 -8.84
N VAL A 129 17.58 0.63 -9.23
CA VAL A 129 17.41 1.96 -8.63
C VAL A 129 17.12 1.84 -7.13
N ASP A 130 16.22 0.94 -6.72
CA ASP A 130 15.93 0.68 -5.30
C ASP A 130 17.16 0.14 -4.55
N GLU A 131 17.88 -0.83 -5.12
CA GLU A 131 19.10 -1.38 -4.50
C GLU A 131 20.17 -0.30 -4.32
N TRP A 132 20.45 0.49 -5.36
CA TRP A 132 21.50 1.50 -5.31
C TRP A 132 21.12 2.69 -4.44
N THR A 133 19.84 3.06 -4.41
CA THR A 133 19.34 4.09 -3.49
C THR A 133 19.55 3.67 -2.04
N LYS A 134 19.29 2.40 -1.68
CA LYS A 134 19.58 1.88 -0.33
C LYS A 134 21.07 1.94 0.03
N VAL A 135 21.96 1.76 -0.94
CA VAL A 135 23.41 1.92 -0.72
C VAL A 135 23.75 3.39 -0.41
N LEU A 136 23.17 4.34 -1.15
CA LEU A 136 23.36 5.77 -0.93
C LEU A 136 22.76 6.25 0.40
N GLU A 137 21.66 5.65 0.84
CA GLU A 137 21.02 5.96 2.12
C GLU A 137 21.80 5.40 3.32
N ALA A 138 22.47 4.26 3.15
CA ALA A 138 23.24 3.61 4.20
C ALA A 138 24.55 4.34 4.52
N ASP A 139 25.17 5.01 3.54
CA ASP A 139 26.40 5.78 3.72
C ASP A 139 26.36 7.05 2.85
N SER A 140 26.28 8.21 3.50
CA SER A 140 26.20 9.52 2.83
C SER A 140 27.61 10.06 2.57
N GLY A 141 28.32 9.49 1.60
CA GLY A 141 29.67 9.91 1.25
C GLY A 141 30.18 9.38 -0.10
N SER A 142 31.34 9.88 -0.52
CA SER A 142 31.98 9.51 -1.79
C SER A 142 32.28 8.01 -1.91
N HIS A 143 32.33 7.28 -0.79
CA HIS A 143 32.48 5.82 -0.78
C HIS A 143 31.23 5.09 -1.30
N ALA A 144 30.03 5.52 -0.92
CA ALA A 144 28.79 4.93 -1.42
C ALA A 144 28.58 5.23 -2.91
N GLU A 145 28.88 6.45 -3.33
CA GLU A 145 28.84 6.84 -4.74
C GLU A 145 29.79 5.99 -5.58
N GLY A 146 31.03 5.79 -5.11
CA GLY A 146 32.01 4.92 -5.76
C GLY A 146 31.52 3.47 -5.86
N ALA A 147 31.00 2.91 -4.77
CA ALA A 147 30.48 1.55 -4.74
C ALA A 147 29.29 1.35 -5.70
N VAL A 148 28.38 2.33 -5.77
CA VAL A 148 27.26 2.32 -6.72
C VAL A 148 27.77 2.45 -8.15
N LYS A 149 28.72 3.34 -8.42
CA LYS A 149 29.32 3.50 -9.75
C LYS A 149 29.96 2.20 -10.24
N ASP A 150 30.71 1.51 -9.38
CA ASP A 150 31.37 0.23 -9.71
C ASP A 150 30.34 -0.88 -9.98
N LYS A 151 29.31 -1.00 -9.14
CA LYS A 151 28.19 -1.94 -9.37
C LYS A 151 27.47 -1.65 -10.69
N MET A 152 27.20 -0.37 -10.97
CA MET A 152 26.52 0.05 -12.18
C MET A 152 27.32 -0.27 -13.44
N LYS A 153 28.64 -0.04 -13.43
CA LYS A 153 29.54 -0.47 -14.51
C LYS A 153 29.45 -1.97 -14.76
N LEU A 154 29.57 -2.79 -13.71
CA LEU A 154 29.49 -4.25 -13.83
C LEU A 154 28.15 -4.72 -14.43
N VAL A 155 27.03 -4.12 -14.00
CA VAL A 155 25.70 -4.45 -14.54
C VAL A 155 25.58 -4.06 -16.00
N PHE A 156 26.04 -2.88 -16.39
CA PHE A 156 25.99 -2.41 -17.77
C PHE A 156 26.93 -3.19 -18.70
N GLU A 157 28.10 -3.61 -18.21
CA GLU A 157 29.06 -4.44 -18.95
C GLU A 157 28.55 -5.87 -19.16
N ASP A 158 27.93 -6.49 -18.15
CA ASP A 158 27.33 -7.83 -18.29
C ASP A 158 26.08 -7.80 -19.19
N GLY A 159 25.29 -6.72 -19.15
CA GLY A 159 24.18 -6.47 -20.08
C GLY A 159 22.99 -7.42 -19.98
N ARG A 160 23.01 -8.41 -19.07
CA ARG A 160 21.92 -9.40 -18.93
C ARG A 160 20.72 -8.87 -18.18
N VAL A 161 20.95 -7.99 -17.20
CA VAL A 161 19.90 -7.43 -16.33
C VAL A 161 19.42 -6.09 -16.86
N CYS A 162 20.35 -5.24 -17.29
CA CYS A 162 20.06 -3.91 -17.81
C CYS A 162 21.23 -3.45 -18.68
N THR A 163 20.95 -2.81 -19.80
CA THR A 163 21.98 -2.05 -20.54
C THR A 163 21.87 -0.58 -20.19
N LYS A 164 22.90 0.19 -20.48
CA LYS A 164 22.85 1.65 -20.30
C LYS A 164 21.73 2.29 -21.13
N GLU A 165 21.48 1.78 -22.33
CA GLU A 165 20.47 2.27 -23.26
C GLU A 165 19.04 2.00 -22.77
N SER A 166 18.82 0.90 -22.04
CA SER A 166 17.53 0.63 -21.38
C SER A 166 17.40 1.40 -20.06
N PHE A 167 18.51 1.63 -19.34
CA PHE A 167 18.52 2.33 -18.05
C PHE A 167 18.11 3.80 -18.18
N GLU A 168 18.67 4.54 -19.14
CA GLU A 168 18.47 5.98 -19.27
C GLU A 168 17.01 6.43 -19.49
N PRO A 169 16.23 5.85 -20.42
CA PRO A 169 14.82 6.24 -20.59
C PRO A 169 13.98 5.87 -19.36
N GLU A 170 14.30 4.75 -18.70
CA GLU A 170 13.55 4.29 -17.54
C GLU A 170 13.82 5.13 -16.28
N ILE A 171 15.08 5.50 -16.01
CA ILE A 171 15.36 6.40 -14.89
C ILE A 171 14.76 7.79 -15.09
N LYS A 172 14.64 8.27 -16.35
CA LYS A 172 13.90 9.50 -16.67
C LYS A 172 12.40 9.34 -16.39
N ALA A 173 11.80 8.20 -16.75
CA ALA A 173 10.41 7.91 -16.46
C ALA A 173 10.14 7.81 -14.95
N ILE A 174 11.06 7.21 -14.19
CA ILE A 174 10.99 7.16 -12.72
C ILE A 174 11.02 8.57 -12.12
N LEU A 175 11.96 9.42 -12.55
CA LEU A 175 12.04 10.81 -12.09
C LEU A 175 10.76 11.61 -12.42
N GLN A 176 10.19 11.43 -13.61
CA GLN A 176 8.93 12.07 -13.96
C GLN A 176 7.78 11.58 -13.07
N MET A 177 7.69 10.28 -12.81
CA MET A 177 6.69 9.71 -11.90
C MET A 177 6.83 10.30 -10.49
N MET A 178 8.06 10.46 -9.98
CA MET A 178 8.30 11.06 -8.67
C MET A 178 7.87 12.53 -8.63
N GLU A 179 8.09 13.28 -9.70
CA GLU A 179 7.61 14.66 -9.82
C GLU A 179 6.08 14.72 -9.78
N ASP A 180 5.40 13.87 -10.55
CA ASP A 180 3.94 13.79 -10.56
C ASP A 180 3.39 13.41 -9.16
N GLN A 181 4.05 12.47 -8.47
CA GLN A 181 3.71 12.08 -7.10
C GLN A 181 3.95 13.21 -6.08
N ASN A 182 4.98 14.05 -6.28
CA ASN A 182 5.24 15.20 -5.44
C ASN A 182 4.18 16.30 -5.64
N ILE A 183 3.78 16.56 -6.89
CA ILE A 183 2.67 17.48 -7.19
C ILE A 183 1.38 17.00 -6.52
N GLN A 184 1.03 15.72 -6.67
CA GLN A 184 -0.16 15.13 -6.04
C GLN A 184 -0.10 15.20 -4.51
N PHE A 185 1.08 15.00 -3.92
CA PHE A 185 1.27 15.14 -2.49
C PHE A 185 1.05 16.58 -2.03
N GLU A 186 1.63 17.56 -2.70
CA GLU A 186 1.46 18.98 -2.35
C GLU A 186 0.02 19.45 -2.53
N ASP A 187 -0.68 18.97 -3.55
CA ASP A 187 -2.12 19.23 -3.72
C ASP A 187 -2.94 18.59 -2.59
N SER A 188 -2.61 17.36 -2.19
CA SER A 188 -3.25 16.67 -1.06
C SER A 188 -3.02 17.40 0.27
N VAL A 189 -1.79 17.87 0.51
CA VAL A 189 -1.45 18.70 1.68
C VAL A 189 -2.25 20.00 1.64
N ARG A 190 -2.32 20.69 0.50
CA ARG A 190 -3.08 21.93 0.35
C ARG A 190 -4.56 21.73 0.65
N VAL A 191 -5.19 20.68 0.11
CA VAL A 191 -6.60 20.35 0.39
C VAL A 191 -6.80 20.06 1.88
N PHE A 192 -5.88 19.30 2.48
CA PHE A 192 -5.91 19.00 3.91
C PHE A 192 -5.81 20.28 4.75
N GLU A 193 -4.88 21.17 4.43
CA GLU A 193 -4.69 22.48 5.07
C GLU A 193 -5.93 23.36 4.98
N LEU A 194 -6.62 23.36 3.83
CA LEU A 194 -7.85 24.14 3.63
C LEU A 194 -9.06 23.52 4.36
N SER A 195 -9.07 22.20 4.55
CA SER A 195 -10.17 21.47 5.21
C SER A 195 -10.12 21.53 6.74
N GLN A 196 -8.95 21.87 7.30
CA GLN A 196 -8.71 21.89 8.75
C GLN A 196 -8.70 23.34 9.25
N GLU A 197 -9.45 23.62 10.33
CA GLU A 197 -9.43 24.93 10.97
C GLU A 197 -8.05 25.24 11.59
N SER A 198 -7.35 24.20 12.06
CA SER A 198 -5.93 24.30 12.44
C SER A 198 -5.24 22.92 12.42
N MET A 199 -3.99 22.88 11.94
CA MET A 199 -3.16 21.68 12.03
C MET A 199 -2.38 21.64 13.34
N SER A 200 -2.36 20.48 14.00
CA SER A 200 -1.50 20.26 15.17
C SER A 200 -0.01 20.32 14.80
N ILE A 201 0.83 20.64 15.78
CA ILE A 201 2.30 20.66 15.62
C ILE A 201 2.81 19.30 15.11
N ARG A 202 2.23 18.20 15.60
CA ARG A 202 2.59 16.85 15.19
C ARG A 202 2.29 16.60 13.70
N GLN A 203 1.10 16.96 13.23
CA GLN A 203 0.73 16.80 11.82
C GLN A 203 1.63 17.63 10.90
N LYS A 204 1.97 18.86 11.30
CA LYS A 204 2.93 19.69 10.55
C LYS A 204 4.29 19.02 10.44
N ALA A 205 4.81 18.50 11.55
CA ALA A 205 6.09 17.79 11.56
C ALA A 205 6.07 16.52 10.68
N GLU A 206 4.97 15.76 10.67
CA GLU A 206 4.81 14.58 9.81
C GLU A 206 4.79 14.94 8.32
N ILE A 207 4.13 16.05 7.95
CA ILE A 207 4.12 16.58 6.57
C ILE A 207 5.52 17.07 6.17
N GLU A 208 6.22 17.81 7.04
CA GLU A 208 7.58 18.29 6.78
C GLU A 208 8.58 17.15 6.64
N GLU A 209 8.47 16.10 7.47
CA GLU A 209 9.27 14.90 7.34
C GLU A 209 9.01 14.20 6.01
N SER A 210 7.75 14.07 5.62
CA SER A 210 7.36 13.48 4.33
C SER A 210 7.92 14.29 3.14
N ARG A 211 7.93 15.64 3.23
CA ARG A 211 8.56 16.50 2.22
C ARG A 211 10.07 16.24 2.14
N ARG A 212 10.74 16.11 3.28
CA ARG A 212 12.18 15.84 3.34
C ARG A 212 12.52 14.49 2.70
N GLN A 213 11.79 13.44 3.06
CA GLN A 213 11.99 12.10 2.51
C GLN A 213 11.78 12.07 0.99
N ARG A 214 10.72 12.73 0.49
CA ARG A 214 10.48 12.87 -0.95
C ARG A 214 11.62 13.60 -1.66
N THR A 215 12.12 14.69 -1.08
CA THR A 215 13.23 15.47 -1.62
C THR A 215 14.51 14.64 -1.69
N GLN A 216 14.81 13.91 -0.61
CA GLN A 216 15.98 13.04 -0.54
C GLN A 216 15.91 11.90 -1.55
N ALA A 217 14.73 11.29 -1.72
CA ALA A 217 14.52 10.25 -2.73
C ALA A 217 14.80 10.78 -4.15
N VAL A 218 14.28 11.97 -4.50
CA VAL A 218 14.54 12.59 -5.81
C VAL A 218 16.03 12.88 -6.00
N GLN A 219 16.71 13.35 -4.97
CA GLN A 219 18.16 13.60 -5.00
C GLN A 219 18.95 12.32 -5.25
N ASN A 220 18.61 11.22 -4.57
CA ASN A 220 19.27 9.93 -4.75
C ASN A 220 19.08 9.40 -6.18
N VAL A 221 17.87 9.41 -6.72
CA VAL A 221 17.62 8.95 -8.10
C VAL A 221 18.28 9.87 -9.14
N THR A 222 18.35 11.17 -8.87
CA THR A 222 19.10 12.11 -9.73
C THR A 222 20.59 11.79 -9.73
N LEU A 223 21.17 11.50 -8.56
CA LEU A 223 22.56 11.08 -8.43
C LEU A 223 22.83 9.78 -9.20
N LEU A 224 21.94 8.79 -9.14
CA LEU A 224 22.06 7.56 -9.94
C LEU A 224 22.07 7.84 -11.44
N LYS A 225 21.24 8.76 -11.92
CA LYS A 225 21.26 9.21 -13.32
C LYS A 225 22.60 9.83 -13.68
N ASP A 226 23.16 10.69 -12.83
CA ASP A 226 24.44 11.35 -13.07
C ASP A 226 25.62 10.35 -13.06
N LEU A 227 25.60 9.38 -12.14
CA LEU A 227 26.57 8.28 -12.10
C LEU A 227 26.51 7.42 -13.38
N ALA A 228 25.31 7.18 -13.91
CA ALA A 228 25.13 6.44 -15.16
C ALA A 228 25.72 7.18 -16.38
N VAL A 229 25.66 8.51 -16.38
CA VAL A 229 26.33 9.35 -17.39
C VAL A 229 27.85 9.28 -17.22
N ALA A 230 28.34 9.34 -15.98
CA ALA A 230 29.78 9.29 -15.69
C ALA A 230 30.43 7.94 -16.07
N CYS A 231 29.66 6.86 -16.17
CA CYS A 231 30.17 5.56 -16.64
C CYS A 231 30.62 5.58 -18.12
N VAL A 232 30.28 6.61 -18.91
CA VAL A 232 30.67 6.74 -20.33
C VAL A 232 32.10 7.24 -20.51
N VAL A 233 32.61 8.00 -19.55
CA VAL A 233 33.86 8.77 -19.72
C VAL A 233 35.09 7.87 -19.56
N ASP A 234 34.94 6.72 -18.92
CA ASP A 234 36.05 5.80 -18.59
C ASP A 234 36.29 4.70 -19.66
N THR A 235 35.51 4.64 -20.74
CA THR A 235 35.61 3.60 -21.80
C THR A 235 36.35 4.03 -23.08
N VAL A 236 37.03 5.18 -23.05
CA VAL A 236 37.88 5.64 -24.16
C VAL A 236 39.33 5.72 -23.70
N GLU A 237 40.01 4.57 -23.63
CA GLU A 237 41.48 4.47 -23.70
C GLU A 237 41.89 3.43 -24.74
#